data_AF-A0A1M6T770-F1
#
_entry.id   AF-A0A1M6T770-F1
#
_cell.length_a   1.000
_cell.length_b   1.000
_cell.length_c   1.000
_cell.angle_alpha   90.00
_cell.angle_beta   90.00
_cell.angle_gamma   90.00
#
_symmetry.space_group_name_H-M   'P 1'
#
loop_
_entity.id
_entity.type
_entity.pdbx_description
1 polymer ?
#
loop_
_entity_poly.entity_id
_entity_poly.type
_entity_poly.pdbx_seq_one_letter_code
_entity_poly.pdbx_strand_id
1 'polypeptide(L)'
;MQCVNLNEVIPEEYLKKTNIRQIEESSSSIYKNHNSFINNMEQVYTTIIRVKGSKYANVIPVKSNKPVSMNLWMDISKALSRLRIGIHIKAGDVICKNILNTGVDIVCTKDLKG
;
A
#
# COMPACT_ATOMS: atom_id res chain seq x y z
N MET A 1 -16.97 13.87 -14.95
CA MET A 1 -15.78 13.41 -14.18
C MET A 1 -15.07 12.40 -15.07
N GLN A 2 -13.99 12.79 -15.73
CA GLN A 2 -13.33 11.93 -16.72
C GLN A 2 -12.45 10.94 -15.95
N CYS A 3 -12.79 9.66 -16.04
CA CYS A 3 -11.96 8.59 -15.48
C CYS A 3 -10.63 8.59 -16.23
N VAL A 4 -9.53 8.86 -15.53
CA VAL A 4 -8.20 8.73 -16.10
C VAL A 4 -7.91 7.25 -16.28
N ASN A 5 -7.71 6.83 -17.53
CA ASN A 5 -7.31 5.48 -17.84
C ASN A 5 -5.86 5.28 -17.41
N LEU A 6 -5.58 4.29 -16.57
CA LEU A 6 -4.23 3.98 -16.09
C LEU A 6 -3.24 3.74 -17.26
N ASN A 7 -3.75 3.32 -18.41
CA ASN A 7 -2.95 3.13 -19.62
C ASN A 7 -2.43 4.45 -20.23
N GLU A 8 -2.99 5.60 -19.84
CA GLU A 8 -2.58 6.91 -20.35
C GLU A 8 -1.51 7.59 -19.47
N VAL A 9 -1.26 7.07 -18.26
CA VAL A 9 -0.39 7.72 -17.25
C VAL A 9 0.88 6.91 -16.99
N ILE A 10 0.85 5.61 -17.25
CA ILE A 10 1.94 4.70 -16.94
C ILE A 10 2.55 4.22 -18.26
N PRO A 11 3.90 4.24 -18.43
CA PRO A 11 4.54 3.68 -19.61
C PRO A 11 4.17 2.20 -19.79
N GLU A 12 3.91 1.78 -21.03
CA GLU A 12 3.46 0.41 -21.40
C GLU A 12 4.34 -0.72 -20.84
N GLU A 13 5.63 -0.45 -20.62
CA GLU A 13 6.57 -1.39 -19.99
C GLU A 13 6.17 -1.81 -18.56
N TYR A 14 5.44 -0.97 -17.83
CA TYR A 14 4.87 -1.27 -16.51
C TYR A 14 3.44 -1.83 -16.58
N LEU A 15 2.76 -1.68 -17.74
CA LEU A 15 1.44 -2.25 -17.99
C LEU A 15 1.49 -3.68 -18.51
N LYS A 16 2.68 -4.22 -18.76
CA LYS A 16 2.88 -5.66 -18.93
C LYS A 16 2.30 -6.38 -17.72
N LYS A 17 1.03 -6.78 -17.83
CA LYS A 17 0.48 -7.95 -17.15
C LYS A 17 1.36 -9.10 -17.58
N THR A 18 2.45 -9.30 -16.87
CA THR A 18 3.08 -10.60 -16.83
C THR A 18 1.95 -11.57 -16.53
N ASN A 19 1.76 -12.53 -17.43
CA ASN A 19 0.78 -13.58 -17.29
C ASN A 19 1.27 -14.42 -16.10
N ILE A 20 0.92 -14.03 -14.87
CA ILE A 20 1.53 -14.53 -13.63
C ILE A 20 1.45 -16.07 -13.60
N ARG A 21 0.37 -16.64 -14.15
CA ARG A 21 0.15 -18.09 -14.26
C ARG A 21 1.11 -18.81 -15.22
N GLN A 22 1.60 -18.16 -16.27
CA GLN A 22 2.54 -18.78 -17.22
C GLN A 22 3.99 -18.70 -16.73
N ILE A 23 4.32 -17.71 -15.90
CA ILE A 23 5.67 -17.50 -15.35
C ILE A 23 5.92 -18.40 -14.16
N GLU A 24 4.90 -18.68 -13.36
CA GLU A 24 5.01 -19.62 -12.24
C GLU A 24 5.34 -21.05 -12.70
N GLU A 25 4.96 -21.48 -13.91
CA GLU A 25 5.30 -22.82 -14.40
C GLU A 25 6.69 -22.89 -15.05
N SER A 26 7.19 -21.79 -15.62
CA SER A 26 8.44 -21.75 -16.40
C SER A 26 9.66 -21.18 -15.64
N SER A 27 9.46 -20.62 -14.45
CA SER A 27 10.56 -20.09 -13.62
C SER A 27 11.34 -21.22 -12.94
N SER A 28 12.68 -21.19 -13.01
CA SER A 28 13.52 -22.16 -12.33
C SER A 28 13.27 -22.16 -10.81
N SER A 29 13.51 -23.30 -10.15
CA SER A 29 13.31 -23.47 -8.71
C SER A 29 13.98 -22.37 -7.86
N ILE A 30 15.10 -21.83 -8.35
CA ILE A 30 15.83 -20.72 -7.73
C ILE A 30 14.99 -19.44 -7.66
N TYR A 31 14.31 -19.06 -8.75
CA TYR A 31 13.45 -17.87 -8.77
C TYR A 31 12.20 -18.03 -7.90
N LYS A 32 11.61 -19.24 -7.87
CA LYS A 32 10.48 -19.54 -6.97
C LYS A 32 10.89 -19.39 -5.51
N ASN A 33 12.05 -19.93 -5.14
CA ASN A 33 12.59 -19.82 -3.79
C ASN A 33 12.90 -18.36 -3.44
N HIS A 34 13.52 -17.61 -4.35
CA HIS A 34 13.86 -16.20 -4.11
C HIS A 34 12.62 -15.33 -3.90
N ASN A 35 11.57 -15.51 -4.72
CA ASN A 35 10.30 -14.81 -4.50
C ASN A 35 9.66 -15.20 -3.18
N SER A 36 9.62 -16.48 -2.83
CA SER A 36 9.08 -16.92 -1.53
C SER A 36 9.82 -16.33 -0.34
N PHE A 37 11.15 -16.16 -0.45
CA PHE A 37 11.97 -15.55 0.58
C PHE A 37 11.67 -14.05 0.76
N ILE A 38 11.61 -13.29 -0.34
CA ILE A 38 11.26 -11.85 -0.30
C ILE A 38 9.85 -11.63 0.24
N ASN A 39 8.92 -12.46 -0.19
CA ASN A 39 7.53 -12.46 0.24
C ASN A 39 7.37 -12.67 1.75
N ASN A 40 8.27 -13.47 2.34
CA ASN A 40 8.31 -13.74 3.77
C ASN A 40 9.11 -12.70 4.57
N MET A 41 9.76 -11.73 3.91
CA MET A 41 10.40 -10.63 4.63
C MET A 41 9.37 -9.72 5.28
N GLU A 42 9.63 -9.35 6.52
CA GLU A 42 8.86 -8.35 7.24
C GLU A 42 9.61 -7.02 7.23
N GLN A 43 8.90 -5.97 6.79
CA GLN A 43 9.44 -4.60 6.76
C GLN A 43 8.36 -3.61 7.17
N VAL A 44 8.77 -2.41 7.57
CA VAL A 44 7.82 -1.33 7.85
C VAL A 44 7.12 -0.95 6.54
N TYR A 45 5.81 -1.15 6.50
CA TYR A 45 4.98 -0.77 5.37
C TYR A 45 4.76 0.74 5.37
N THR A 46 4.97 1.40 4.24
CA THR A 46 4.75 2.85 4.08
C THR A 46 3.87 3.10 2.87
N THR A 47 2.90 4.01 3.01
CA THR A 47 2.01 4.39 1.90
C THR A 47 1.39 5.76 2.13
N ILE A 48 0.42 6.13 1.29
CA ILE A 48 -0.41 7.31 1.43
C ILE A 48 -1.89 6.93 1.57
N ILE A 49 -2.64 7.73 2.34
CA ILE A 49 -4.10 7.59 2.49
C ILE A 49 -4.79 8.87 2.03
N ARG A 50 -5.97 8.74 1.41
CA ARG A 50 -6.75 9.89 0.94
C ARG A 50 -7.38 10.66 2.09
N VAL A 51 -7.32 11.97 1.98
CA VAL A 51 -7.86 12.92 2.95
C VAL A 51 -9.09 13.60 2.35
N LYS A 52 -10.12 13.84 3.18
CA LYS A 52 -11.31 14.63 2.82
C LYS A 52 -11.37 15.89 3.70
N GLY A 53 -11.64 17.04 3.08
CA GLY A 53 -11.91 18.29 3.79
C GLY A 53 -10.70 19.19 4.03
N SER A 54 -9.49 18.78 3.61
CA SER A 54 -8.33 19.68 3.63
C SER A 54 -8.25 20.51 2.36
N LYS A 55 -7.91 21.79 2.49
CA LYS A 55 -7.59 22.68 1.36
C LYS A 55 -6.14 22.55 0.88
N TYR A 56 -5.28 21.92 1.68
CA TYR A 56 -3.83 21.92 1.49
C TYR A 56 -3.28 20.56 1.05
N ALA A 57 -3.95 19.47 1.40
CA ALA A 57 -3.48 18.12 1.08
C ALA A 57 -4.63 17.16 0.76
N ASN A 58 -4.52 16.45 -0.36
CA ASN A 58 -5.49 15.43 -0.76
C ASN A 58 -5.13 14.02 -0.24
N VAL A 59 -3.91 13.87 0.29
CA VAL A 59 -3.39 12.62 0.85
C VAL A 59 -2.46 12.91 2.04
N ILE A 60 -2.25 11.92 2.91
CA ILE A 60 -1.29 11.98 4.01
C ILE A 60 -0.41 10.72 4.02
N PRO A 61 0.89 10.83 4.33
CA PRO A 61 1.75 9.66 4.51
C PRO A 61 1.41 8.91 5.80
N VAL A 62 1.47 7.59 5.72
CA VAL A 62 1.30 6.68 6.84
C VAL A 62 2.34 5.57 6.81
N LYS A 63 2.57 4.94 7.95
CA LYS A 63 3.38 3.73 8.07
C LYS A 63 2.73 2.70 8.98
N SER A 64 3.15 1.45 8.91
CA SER A 64 2.85 0.48 9.95
C SER A 64 3.64 0.79 11.23
N ASN A 65 3.06 0.51 12.40
CA ASN A 65 3.76 0.67 13.68
C ASN A 65 4.79 -0.43 13.95
N LYS A 66 4.70 -1.56 13.25
CA LYS A 66 5.59 -2.72 13.30
C LYS A 66 5.85 -3.25 11.89
N PRO A 67 6.93 -4.04 11.67
CA PRO A 67 7.12 -4.76 10.41
C PRO A 67 5.90 -5.61 10.04
N VAL A 68 5.62 -5.71 8.74
CA VAL A 68 4.57 -6.57 8.21
C VAL A 68 5.08 -7.29 6.97
N SER A 69 4.70 -8.56 6.83
CA SER A 69 5.09 -9.41 5.70
C SER A 69 4.77 -8.75 4.36
N MET A 70 5.75 -8.76 3.45
CA MET A 70 5.63 -8.15 2.12
C MET A 70 4.50 -8.77 1.29
N ASN A 71 4.15 -10.04 1.54
CA ASN A 71 2.98 -10.69 0.96
C ASN A 71 1.66 -9.94 1.19
N LEU A 72 1.52 -9.26 2.34
CA LEU A 72 0.29 -8.57 2.71
C LEU A 72 0.21 -7.15 2.16
N TRP A 73 1.31 -6.60 1.64
CA TRP A 73 1.39 -5.19 1.28
C TRP A 73 0.38 -4.80 0.21
N MET A 74 0.13 -5.69 -0.75
CA MET A 74 -0.85 -5.46 -1.80
C MET A 74 -2.28 -5.41 -1.23
N ASP A 75 -2.61 -6.31 -0.30
CA ASP A 75 -3.96 -6.36 0.29
C ASP A 75 -4.19 -5.25 1.31
N ILE A 76 -3.15 -4.87 2.08
CA ILE A 76 -3.17 -3.67 2.92
C ILE A 76 -3.42 -2.44 2.04
N SER A 77 -2.72 -2.31 0.92
CA SER A 77 -2.88 -1.19 -0.01
C SER A 77 -4.31 -1.11 -0.56
N LYS A 78 -4.90 -2.25 -0.98
CA LYS A 78 -6.30 -2.31 -1.43
C LYS A 78 -7.26 -1.88 -0.32
N ALA A 79 -7.07 -2.36 0.91
CA ALA A 79 -7.91 -1.99 2.05
C ALA A 79 -7.85 -0.48 2.32
N LEU A 80 -6.64 0.08 2.40
CA LEU A 80 -6.42 1.51 2.67
C LEU A 80 -6.87 2.41 1.52
N SER A 81 -6.83 1.93 0.27
CA SER A 81 -7.27 2.72 -0.90
C SER A 81 -8.73 3.18 -0.83
N ARG A 82 -9.56 2.44 -0.10
CA ARG A 82 -11.00 2.72 0.11
C ARG A 82 -11.24 3.68 1.27
N LEU A 83 -10.26 3.88 2.15
CA LEU A 83 -10.36 4.75 3.30
C LEU A 83 -10.22 6.22 2.89
N ARG A 84 -11.07 7.07 3.46
CA ARG A 84 -10.94 8.52 3.41
C ARG A 84 -10.98 9.06 4.83
N ILE A 85 -9.92 9.74 5.25
CA ILE A 85 -9.80 10.27 6.61
C ILE A 85 -10.12 11.78 6.62
N GLY A 86 -10.53 12.29 7.78
CA GLY A 86 -10.82 13.71 7.97
C GLY A 86 -9.57 14.56 8.14
N ILE A 87 -9.78 15.79 8.61
CA ILE A 87 -8.74 16.75 9.00
C ILE A 87 -8.50 16.73 10.52
N HIS A 88 -7.53 17.50 11.01
CA HIS A 88 -7.07 17.54 12.40
C HIS A 88 -6.35 16.27 12.85
N ILE A 89 -5.43 15.78 12.01
CA ILE A 89 -4.64 14.58 12.28
C ILE A 89 -3.23 15.00 12.71
N LYS A 90 -2.66 14.31 13.69
CA LYS A 90 -1.28 14.48 14.15
C LYS A 90 -0.41 13.29 13.75
N ALA A 91 0.89 13.52 13.63
CA ALA A 91 1.86 12.45 13.55
C ALA A 91 1.74 11.55 14.78
N GLY A 92 1.71 10.24 14.56
CA GLY A 92 1.48 9.22 15.59
C GLY A 92 0.03 8.78 15.72
N ASP A 93 -0.95 9.51 15.15
CA ASP A 93 -2.35 9.08 15.20
C ASP A 93 -2.55 7.74 14.49
N VAL A 94 -3.30 6.85 15.14
CA VAL A 94 -3.67 5.54 14.57
C VAL A 94 -4.85 5.74 13.62
N ILE A 95 -4.61 5.49 12.33
CA ILE A 95 -5.61 5.61 11.27
C ILE A 95 -6.40 4.32 11.08
N CYS A 96 -5.73 3.18 11.22
CA CYS A 96 -6.37 1.87 11.15
C CYS A 96 -5.70 0.93 12.15
N LYS A 97 -6.48 0.45 13.12
CA LYS A 97 -6.01 -0.48 14.14
C LYS A 97 -6.15 -1.92 13.64
N ASN A 98 -5.17 -2.77 13.93
CA ASN A 98 -5.19 -4.20 13.60
C ASN A 98 -5.53 -4.49 12.13
N ILE A 99 -4.77 -3.89 11.20
CA ILE A 99 -5.02 -3.99 9.75
C ILE A 99 -5.04 -5.45 9.30
N LEU A 100 -6.12 -5.85 8.63
CA LEU A 100 -6.35 -7.24 8.17
C LEU A 100 -6.20 -8.31 9.28
N ASN A 101 -6.49 -7.96 10.54
CA ASN A 101 -6.34 -8.84 11.70
C ASN A 101 -4.90 -9.36 11.93
N THR A 102 -3.89 -8.57 11.57
CA THR A 102 -2.46 -8.93 11.68
C THR A 102 -1.83 -8.58 13.03
N GLY A 103 -2.52 -7.83 13.88
CA GLY A 103 -1.99 -7.22 15.11
C GLY A 103 -1.14 -5.96 14.86
N VAL A 104 -1.08 -5.46 13.63
CA VAL A 104 -0.32 -4.27 13.21
C VAL A 104 -1.26 -3.09 13.01
N ASP A 105 -0.83 -1.89 13.42
CA ASP A 105 -1.59 -0.65 13.24
C ASP A 105 -0.96 0.21 12.14
N ILE A 106 -1.79 1.00 11.45
CA ILE A 106 -1.36 2.01 10.49
C ILE A 106 -1.45 3.39 11.15
N VAL A 107 -0.32 4.10 11.17
CA VAL A 107 -0.14 5.37 11.87
C VAL A 107 0.27 6.49 10.93
N CYS A 108 -0.21 7.70 11.19
CA CYS A 108 0.21 8.89 10.44
C CYS A 108 1.62 9.33 10.80
N THR A 109 2.35 9.86 9.82
CA THR A 109 3.72 10.36 10.00
C THR A 109 3.86 11.86 9.81
N LYS A 110 2.77 12.55 9.51
CA LYS A 110 2.73 13.99 9.27
C LYS A 110 1.49 14.60 9.91
N ASP A 111 1.63 15.81 10.42
CA ASP A 111 0.50 16.62 10.88
C ASP A 111 -0.30 17.18 9.71
N LEU A 112 -1.63 17.16 9.85
CA LEU A 112 -2.55 17.77 8.93
C LEU A 112 -3.54 18.66 9.69
N LYS A 113 -3.34 19.97 9.54
CA LYS A 113 -4.22 21.00 10.07
C LYS A 113 -5.42 21.19 9.13
N GLY A 114 -6.54 21.60 9.72
CA GLY A 114 -7.76 21.98 9.01
C GLY A 114 -7.62 23.30 8.26
#